data_AF-A0A3E4SB49-F1
#
_entry.id   AF-A0A3E4SB49-F1
#
_cell.length_a   1.000
_cell.length_b   1.000
_cell.length_c   1.000
_cell.angle_alpha   90.00
_cell.angle_beta   90.00
_cell.angle_gamma   90.00
#
_symmetry.space_group_name_H-M   'P 1'
#
loop_
_entity.id
_entity.type
_entity.pdbx_description
1 polymer ?
#
loop_
_entity_poly.entity_id
_entity_poly.type
_entity_poly.pdbx_seq_one_letter_code
_entity_poly.pdbx_strand_id
1 'polypeptide(L)'
;MFIKEKLDKWCADLGYKDTTVNMFTLSRSLNISKNELSRYFTSCLNSTFRIWLAEVRFEAAKKMMLDYPDYNNDIISAECGFSSRSYLYRIFKEKEGCSPTVWRAKIQ
;
A
#
# COMPACT_ATOMS: atom_id res chain seq x y z
N MET A 1 -7.91 11.50 -15.07
CA MET A 1 -6.51 11.87 -15.41
C MET A 1 -5.78 10.57 -15.69
N PHE A 2 -5.20 10.43 -16.88
CA PHE A 2 -4.66 9.16 -17.40
C PHE A 2 -3.78 8.38 -16.41
N ILE A 3 -2.83 9.05 -15.72
CA ILE A 3 -1.93 8.40 -14.74
C ILE A 3 -2.70 7.87 -13.53
N LYS A 4 -3.69 8.63 -13.04
CA LYS A 4 -4.55 8.19 -11.93
C LYS A 4 -5.29 6.90 -12.28
N GLU A 5 -5.94 6.86 -13.44
CA GLU A 5 -6.70 5.70 -13.90
C GLU A 5 -5.81 4.45 -14.05
N LYS A 6 -4.57 4.63 -14.52
CA LYS A 6 -3.57 3.55 -14.61
C LYS A 6 -3.14 3.03 -13.24
N LEU A 7 -2.91 3.92 -12.28
CA LEU A 7 -2.58 3.54 -10.90
C LEU A 7 -3.76 2.88 -10.19
N ASP A 8 -4.96 3.41 -10.35
CA ASP A 8 -6.19 2.85 -9.78
C ASP A 8 -6.41 1.43 -10.31
N LYS A 9 -6.26 1.22 -11.63
CA LYS A 9 -6.34 -0.11 -12.23
C LYS A 9 -5.26 -1.05 -11.70
N TRP A 10 -4.02 -0.59 -11.61
CA TRP A 10 -2.92 -1.39 -11.07
C TRP A 10 -3.15 -1.80 -9.61
N CYS A 11 -3.77 -0.93 -8.81
CA CYS A 11 -4.19 -1.26 -7.45
C CYS A 11 -5.35 -2.27 -7.45
N ALA A 12 -6.34 -2.12 -8.34
CA ALA A 12 -7.44 -3.08 -8.48
C ALA A 12 -6.95 -4.47 -8.90
N ASP A 13 -5.91 -4.53 -9.75
CA ASP A 13 -5.22 -5.75 -10.17
C ASP A 13 -4.23 -6.28 -9.11
N LEU A 14 -4.28 -5.75 -7.88
CA LEU A 14 -3.49 -6.19 -6.72
C LEU A 14 -1.98 -6.05 -6.89
N GLY A 15 -1.51 -5.16 -7.77
CA GLY A 15 -0.08 -4.99 -8.05
C GLY A 15 0.74 -4.59 -6.80
N TYR A 16 0.11 -3.99 -5.79
CA TYR A 16 0.77 -3.63 -4.53
C TYR A 16 1.21 -4.84 -3.70
N LYS A 17 0.69 -6.05 -3.95
CA LYS A 17 1.04 -7.27 -3.22
C LYS A 17 2.48 -7.73 -3.48
N ASP A 18 3.03 -7.42 -4.65
CA ASP A 18 4.41 -7.79 -4.96
C ASP A 18 5.39 -6.94 -4.12
N THR A 19 6.06 -7.61 -3.17
CA THR A 19 7.00 -6.99 -2.22
C THR A 19 8.24 -6.41 -2.90
N THR A 20 8.53 -6.81 -4.15
CA THR A 20 9.70 -6.37 -4.93
C THR A 20 9.42 -5.14 -5.79
N VAL A 21 8.16 -4.69 -5.85
CA VAL A 21 7.73 -3.53 -6.64
C VAL A 21 8.52 -2.28 -6.26
N ASN A 22 9.02 -1.60 -7.29
CA ASN A 22 9.74 -0.36 -7.20
C ASN A 22 9.37 0.56 -8.38
N MET A 23 9.89 1.78 -8.40
CA MET A 23 9.57 2.76 -9.45
C MET A 23 9.85 2.24 -10.87
N PHE A 24 10.88 1.40 -11.05
CA PHE A 24 11.19 0.82 -12.36
C PHE A 24 10.17 -0.23 -12.78
N THR A 25 9.81 -1.16 -11.90
CA THR A 25 8.84 -2.20 -12.25
C THR A 25 7.45 -1.61 -12.46
N LEU A 26 7.05 -0.61 -11.67
CA LEU A 26 5.80 0.13 -11.88
C LEU A 26 5.78 0.90 -13.21
N SER A 27 6.87 1.62 -13.52
CA SER A 27 6.99 2.32 -14.82
C SER A 27 6.78 1.38 -16.00
N ARG A 28 7.39 0.20 -15.95
CA ARG A 28 7.27 -0.83 -16.99
C ARG A 28 5.86 -1.43 -17.07
N SER A 29 5.23 -1.73 -15.93
CA SER A 29 3.88 -2.32 -15.91
C SER A 29 2.82 -1.34 -16.44
N LEU A 30 2.99 -0.05 -16.19
CA LEU A 30 2.03 0.98 -16.62
C LEU A 30 2.30 1.52 -18.03
N ASN A 31 3.49 1.23 -18.58
CA ASN A 31 4.01 1.88 -19.79
C ASN A 31 4.04 3.42 -19.66
N ILE A 32 4.54 3.92 -18.52
CA ILE A 32 4.69 5.35 -18.22
C ILE A 32 6.12 5.58 -17.75
N SER A 33 6.77 6.66 -18.17
CA SER A 33 8.15 6.89 -17.75
C SER A 33 8.26 7.16 -16.24
N LYS A 34 9.39 6.78 -15.62
CA LYS A 34 9.68 7.11 -14.23
C LYS A 34 9.57 8.60 -13.93
N ASN A 35 9.95 9.45 -14.87
CA ASN A 35 9.94 10.91 -14.70
C ASN A 35 8.51 11.47 -14.66
N GLU A 36 7.60 10.92 -15.46
CA GLU A 36 6.17 11.27 -15.39
C GLU A 36 5.53 10.76 -14.12
N LEU A 37 5.80 9.51 -13.71
CA LEU A 37 5.31 8.97 -12.45
C LEU A 37 5.82 9.76 -11.25
N SER A 38 7.12 10.08 -11.21
CA SER A 38 7.72 10.87 -10.14
C SER A 38 7.06 12.24 -10.03
N ARG A 39 6.90 12.95 -11.15
CA ARG A 39 6.18 14.24 -11.21
C ARG A 39 4.73 14.11 -10.77
N TYR A 40 4.04 13.03 -11.16
CA TYR A 40 2.68 12.79 -10.73
C TYR A 40 2.58 12.60 -9.20
N PHE A 41 3.45 11.78 -8.61
CA PHE A 41 3.47 11.58 -7.16
C PHE A 41 3.74 12.89 -6.42
N THR A 42 4.73 13.69 -6.85
CA THR A 42 5.08 14.93 -6.16
C THR A 42 4.07 16.06 -6.40
N SER A 43 3.69 16.31 -7.66
CA SER A 43 2.86 17.46 -8.02
C SER A 43 1.36 17.22 -7.86
N CYS A 44 0.89 15.98 -8.02
CA CYS A 44 -0.55 15.67 -7.95
C CYS A 44 -0.95 15.00 -6.65
N LEU A 45 -0.07 14.20 -6.04
CA LEU A 45 -0.36 13.48 -4.79
C LEU A 45 0.36 14.06 -3.58
N ASN A 46 1.19 15.10 -3.76
CA ASN A 46 2.04 15.68 -2.71
C ASN A 46 2.81 14.59 -1.92
N SER A 47 3.33 13.61 -2.64
CA SER A 47 3.89 12.38 -2.06
C SER A 47 5.08 11.87 -2.88
N THR A 48 5.68 10.78 -2.42
CA THR A 48 6.65 10.00 -3.19
C THR A 48 6.06 8.64 -3.50
N PHE A 49 6.59 7.95 -4.51
CA PHE A 49 6.16 6.57 -4.80
C PHE A 49 6.22 5.64 -3.58
N ARG A 50 7.25 5.77 -2.73
CA ARG A 50 7.38 4.93 -1.53
C ARG A 50 6.28 5.21 -0.51
N ILE A 51 5.97 6.49 -0.28
CA ILE A 51 4.91 6.89 0.65
C ILE A 51 3.54 6.49 0.10
N TRP A 52 3.30 6.74 -1.19
CA TRP A 52 2.07 6.34 -1.87
C TRP A 52 1.84 4.81 -1.80
N LEU A 53 2.87 4.01 -2.12
CA LEU A 53 2.74 2.55 -2.06
C LEU A 53 2.50 2.06 -0.63
N ALA A 54 3.16 2.67 0.36
CA ALA A 54 2.93 2.37 1.77
C ALA A 54 1.48 2.64 2.17
N GLU A 55 0.91 3.76 1.71
CA GLU A 55 -0.50 4.12 1.95
C GLU A 55 -1.47 3.11 1.32
N VAL A 56 -1.24 2.75 0.05
CA VAL A 56 -2.06 1.73 -0.64
C VAL A 56 -2.07 0.41 0.12
N ARG A 57 -0.89 -0.06 0.55
CA ARG A 57 -0.75 -1.30 1.33
C ARG A 57 -1.39 -1.20 2.71
N PHE A 58 -1.31 -0.03 3.34
CA PHE A 58 -1.90 0.23 4.64
C PHE A 58 -3.44 0.21 4.59
N GLU A 59 -4.04 0.88 3.61
CA GLU A 59 -5.48 0.83 3.39
C GLU A 59 -5.96 -0.57 3.03
N ALA A 60 -5.20 -1.31 2.21
CA ALA A 60 -5.49 -2.72 1.92
C ALA A 60 -5.46 -3.59 3.19
N ALA A 61 -4.51 -3.35 4.10
CA ALA A 61 -4.44 -4.07 5.37
C ALA A 61 -5.63 -3.78 6.26
N LYS A 62 -6.00 -2.51 6.45
CA LYS A 62 -7.20 -2.13 7.23
C LYS A 62 -8.46 -2.78 6.67
N LYS A 63 -8.64 -2.73 5.35
CA LYS A 63 -9.76 -3.39 4.66
C LYS A 63 -9.77 -4.90 4.90
N MET A 64 -8.63 -5.57 4.72
CA MET A 64 -8.55 -7.02 4.90
C MET A 64 -8.80 -7.45 6.35
N MET A 65 -8.40 -6.65 7.34
CA MET A 65 -8.73 -6.92 8.75
C MET A 65 -10.23 -6.84 9.04
N LEU A 66 -10.97 -5.99 8.32
CA LEU A 66 -12.43 -5.87 8.43
C LEU A 66 -13.14 -7.00 7.67
N ASP A 67 -12.70 -7.27 6.44
CA ASP A 67 -13.32 -8.27 5.56
C ASP A 67 -13.05 -9.70 6.07
N TYR A 68 -11.91 -9.94 6.73
CA TYR A 68 -11.49 -11.25 7.23
C TYR A 68 -11.02 -11.18 8.70
N PRO A 69 -11.94 -11.12 9.68
CA PRO A 69 -11.61 -10.98 11.10
C PRO A 69 -10.67 -12.06 11.65
N ASP A 70 -10.74 -13.27 11.10
CA ASP A 70 -9.96 -14.44 11.51
C ASP A 70 -8.51 -14.43 11.00
N TYR A 71 -8.17 -13.55 10.05
CA TYR A 71 -6.81 -13.48 9.51
C TYR A 71 -5.86 -12.83 10.49
N ASN A 72 -4.82 -13.55 10.90
CA ASN A 72 -3.78 -13.01 11.77
C ASN A 72 -2.92 -11.95 11.03
N ASN A 73 -2.14 -11.17 11.78
CA ASN A 73 -1.32 -10.09 11.22
C ASN A 73 -0.23 -10.56 10.24
N ASP A 74 0.20 -11.83 10.31
CA ASP A 74 1.20 -12.39 9.38
C ASP A 74 0.57 -12.60 8.00
N ILE A 75 -0.64 -13.17 7.95
CA ILE A 75 -1.41 -13.31 6.71
C ILE A 75 -1.70 -11.94 6.11
N ILE A 76 -2.21 -11.00 6.92
CA ILE A 76 -2.49 -9.62 6.45
C ILE A 76 -1.21 -8.96 5.89
N SER A 77 -0.08 -9.11 6.58
CA SER A 77 1.20 -8.56 6.13
C SER A 77 1.59 -9.09 4.75
N ALA A 78 1.52 -10.41 4.55
CA ALA A 78 1.86 -11.06 3.30
C ALA A 78 0.90 -10.66 2.17
N GLU A 79 -0.40 -10.71 2.44
CA GLU A 79 -1.45 -10.42 1.46
C GLU A 79 -1.56 -8.94 1.09
N CYS A 80 -0.98 -8.03 1.88
CA CYS A 80 -0.92 -6.61 1.56
C CYS A 80 0.46 -6.17 1.06
N GLY A 81 1.38 -7.11 0.78
CA GLY A 81 2.68 -6.80 0.19
C GLY A 81 3.66 -6.09 1.11
N PHE A 82 3.49 -6.21 2.43
CA PHE A 82 4.51 -5.75 3.38
C PHE A 82 5.70 -6.72 3.35
N SER A 83 6.92 -6.17 3.29
CA SER A 83 8.15 -6.96 3.30
C SER A 83 8.41 -7.68 4.64
N SER A 84 7.73 -7.25 5.71
CA SER A 84 7.81 -7.90 7.03
C SER A 84 6.66 -7.46 7.92
N ARG A 85 6.33 -8.29 8.91
CA ARG A 85 5.43 -7.93 10.02
C ARG A 85 5.88 -6.67 10.73
N SER A 86 7.19 -6.48 10.93
CA SER A 86 7.73 -5.28 11.59
C SER A 86 7.36 -3.99 10.83
N TYR A 87 7.32 -4.04 9.50
CA TYR A 87 6.88 -2.89 8.72
C TYR A 87 5.38 -2.62 8.91
N LEU A 88 4.53 -3.65 8.89
CA LEU A 88 3.10 -3.50 9.21
C LEU A 88 2.91 -2.82 10.59
N TYR A 89 3.62 -3.28 11.62
CA TYR A 89 3.50 -2.68 12.96
C TYR A 89 3.98 -1.22 13.00
N ARG A 90 5.06 -0.90 12.30
CA ARG A 90 5.58 0.46 12.21
C ARG A 90 4.57 1.41 11.55
N ILE A 91 3.97 1.01 10.43
CA ILE A 91 3.04 1.90 9.72
C ILE A 91 1.76 2.15 10.52
N PHE A 92 1.23 1.14 11.23
CA PHE A 92 0.10 1.33 12.15
C PHE A 92 0.45 2.28 13.29
N LYS A 93 1.66 2.17 13.87
CA LYS A 93 2.10 3.10 14.91
C LYS A 93 2.23 4.53 14.41
N GLU A 94 2.73 4.70 13.19
CA GLU A 94 2.90 5.99 12.54
C GLU A 94 1.56 6.64 12.15
N LYS A 95 0.61 5.86 11.65
CA LYS A 95 -0.66 6.36 11.08
C LYS A 95 -1.83 6.39 12.07
N GLU A 96 -1.89 5.43 12.99
CA GLU A 96 -3.02 5.22 13.91
C GLU A 96 -2.61 5.33 15.39
N GLY A 97 -1.33 5.61 15.66
CA GLY A 97 -0.78 5.73 17.02
C GLY A 97 -0.71 4.42 17.82
N CYS A 98 -1.12 3.28 17.24
CA CYS A 98 -1.20 2.00 17.93
C CYS A 98 -0.74 0.82 17.06
N SER A 99 -0.63 -0.38 17.63
CA SER A 99 -0.26 -1.57 16.84
C SER A 99 -1.47 -2.08 16.05
N PRO A 100 -1.29 -2.87 14.98
CA PRO A 100 -2.41 -3.46 14.24
C PRO A 100 -3.37 -4.27 15.13
N THR A 101 -2.84 -5.00 16.12
CA THR A 101 -3.65 -5.73 17.10
C THR A 101 -4.53 -4.80 17.94
N VAL A 102 -3.96 -3.68 18.44
CA VAL A 102 -4.72 -2.70 19.23
C VAL A 102 -5.72 -1.95 18.36
N TRP A 103 -5.35 -1.61 17.12
CA TRP A 103 -6.26 -0.97 16.18
C TRP A 103 -7.46 -1.86 15.88
N ARG A 104 -7.23 -3.15 15.61
CA ARG A 104 -8.29 -4.12 15.36
C ARG A 104 -9.25 -4.27 16.55
N ALA A 105 -8.73 -4.28 17.78
CA ALA A 105 -9.57 -4.36 18.99
C ALA A 105 -10.42 -3.10 19.24
N LYS A 106 -10.17 -1.97 18.56
CA LYS A 106 -10.97 -0.74 18.70
C LYS A 106 -12.15 -0.65 17.72
N ILE A 107 -12.08 -1.40 16.62
CA ILE A 107 -13.05 -1.33 15.52
C ILE A 107 -13.97 -2.55 15.47
N GLN A 108 -13.62 -3.61 16.19
CA GLN A 108 -14.46 -4.78 16.45
C GLN A 108 -15.25 -4.56 17.73
#